data_AF-L0AD11-F1
#
_entry.id   AF-L0AD11-F1
#
_cell.length_a   1.000
_cell.length_b   1.000
_cell.length_c   1.000
_cell.angle_alpha   90.00
_cell.angle_beta   90.00
_cell.angle_gamma   90.00
#
_symmetry.space_group_name_H-M   'P 1'
#
loop_
_entity.id
_entity.type
_entity.pdbx_description
1 polymer ?
#
loop_
_entity_poly.entity_id
_entity_poly.type
_entity_poly.pdbx_seq_one_letter_code
_entity_poly.pdbx_strand_id
1 'polypeptide(L)'
;MVYVLIEEFLLDGNQRGIKVLTDNEAFYSIDYYEKIDFEPECIKKVSINNLELCYFNINERCKGLMVKSSDFIEIISLRYFMDKEEYNKISDKEIYTRCLELINNFKLNYKKEQNP
;
A
#
# COMPACT_ATOMS: atom_id res chain seq x y z
N MET A 1 22.49 17.30 0.11
CA MET A 1 21.59 17.38 1.27
C MET A 1 20.26 16.84 0.76
N VAL A 2 19.78 15.71 1.27
CA VAL A 2 18.52 15.13 0.79
C VAL A 2 17.38 15.86 1.50
N TYR A 3 16.53 16.54 0.75
CA TYR A 3 15.33 17.13 1.32
C TYR A 3 14.31 16.02 1.56
N VAL A 4 13.74 15.98 2.77
CA VAL A 4 12.64 15.10 3.12
C VAL A 4 11.58 15.94 3.82
N LEU A 5 10.40 16.05 3.21
CA LEU A 5 9.22 16.62 3.84
C LEU A 5 8.24 15.49 4.15
N ILE A 6 7.76 15.44 5.38
CA ILE A 6 6.77 14.47 5.84
C ILE A 6 5.51 15.25 6.21
N GLU A 7 4.40 14.92 5.57
CA GLU A 7 3.10 15.57 5.77
C GLU A 7 2.08 14.49 6.13
N GLU A 8 1.21 14.78 7.10
CA GLU A 8 -0.01 14.01 7.30
C GLU A 8 -1.06 14.53 6.31
N PHE A 9 -1.78 13.63 5.65
CA PHE A 9 -2.94 13.98 4.85
C PHE A 9 -4.18 13.26 5.36
N LEU A 10 -5.29 13.97 5.32
CA LEU A 10 -6.61 13.49 5.72
C LEU A 10 -7.38 13.06 4.49
N LEU A 11 -7.88 11.84 4.52
CA LEU A 11 -8.78 11.28 3.53
C LEU A 11 -10.22 11.30 4.05
N ASP A 12 -11.18 11.08 3.14
CA ASP A 12 -12.59 10.97 3.50
C ASP A 12 -12.78 9.89 4.59
N GLY A 13 -13.69 10.14 5.54
CA GLY A 13 -13.99 9.17 6.61
C GLY A 13 -12.97 9.09 7.76
N ASN A 14 -12.17 10.14 7.97
CA ASN A 14 -11.10 10.22 9.00
C ASN A 14 -9.95 9.22 8.80
N GLN A 15 -9.80 8.66 7.61
CA GLN A 15 -8.59 7.91 7.27
C GLN A 15 -7.42 8.88 7.16
N ARG A 16 -6.26 8.43 7.65
CA ARG A 16 -5.02 9.21 7.68
C ARG A 16 -3.99 8.52 6.82
N GLY A 17 -3.12 9.32 6.24
CA GLY A 17 -1.96 8.83 5.53
C GLY A 17 -0.76 9.72 5.79
N ILE A 18 0.41 9.15 5.49
CA ILE A 18 1.68 9.85 5.55
C ILE A 18 2.17 10.02 4.12
N LYS A 19 2.31 11.27 3.72
CA LYS A 19 2.94 11.68 2.47
C LYS A 19 4.39 12.04 2.77
N VAL A 20 5.31 11.42 2.05
CA VAL A 20 6.74 11.72 2.15
C VAL A 20 7.23 12.18 0.80
N LEU A 21 7.74 13.41 0.75
CA LEU A 21 8.33 14.01 -0.43
C LEU A 21 9.84 14.03 -0.28
N THR A 22 10.52 13.54 -1.31
CA THR A 22 11.98 13.61 -1.45
C THR A 22 12.35 14.45 -2.67
N ASP A 23 13.65 14.61 -2.90
CA ASP A 23 14.16 15.33 -4.07
C ASP A 23 13.76 14.72 -5.43
N ASN A 24 13.45 13.42 -5.46
CA ASN A 24 13.24 12.65 -6.69
C ASN A 24 11.87 11.95 -6.75
N GLU A 25 11.35 11.52 -5.60
CA GLU A 25 10.13 10.73 -5.50
C GLU A 25 9.21 11.23 -4.38
N ALA A 26 7.94 10.89 -4.49
CA ALA A 26 6.97 10.96 -3.41
C ALA A 26 6.44 9.57 -3.12
N PHE A 27 6.21 9.26 -1.84
CA PHE A 27 5.43 8.10 -1.47
C PHE A 27 4.31 8.44 -0.48
N TYR A 28 3.18 7.79 -0.67
CA TYR A 28 1.97 7.96 0.12
C TYR A 28 1.69 6.64 0.84
N SER A 29 1.89 6.61 2.15
CA SER A 29 1.53 5.49 3.01
C SER A 29 0.11 5.71 3.51
N ILE A 30 -0.79 4.80 3.18
CA ILE A 30 -2.21 4.86 3.48
C ILE A 30 -2.53 3.71 4.43
N ASP A 31 -3.24 4.00 5.52
CA ASP A 31 -3.78 2.97 6.39
C ASP A 31 -4.90 2.21 5.67
N TYR A 32 -4.82 0.88 5.63
CA TYR A 32 -5.77 0.05 4.91
C TYR A 32 -5.93 -1.26 5.65
N TYR A 33 -7.06 -1.47 6.32
CA TYR A 33 -7.32 -2.64 7.15
C TYR A 33 -8.35 -3.55 6.50
N GLU A 34 -7.89 -4.61 5.83
CA GLU A 34 -8.78 -5.58 5.19
C GLU A 34 -8.23 -7.01 5.30
N LYS A 35 -9.05 -7.92 5.86
CA LYS A 35 -8.77 -9.35 5.88
C LYS A 35 -8.92 -9.95 4.49
N ILE A 36 -7.97 -10.81 4.12
CA ILE A 36 -7.96 -11.52 2.84
C ILE A 36 -7.87 -13.03 3.05
N ASP A 37 -8.38 -13.77 2.07
CA ASP A 37 -8.47 -15.23 2.03
C ASP A 37 -7.39 -15.89 1.15
N PHE A 38 -6.41 -15.11 0.70
CA PHE A 38 -5.31 -15.55 -0.14
C PHE A 38 -3.98 -14.95 0.35
N GLU A 39 -2.86 -15.54 -0.07
CA GLU A 39 -1.52 -15.12 0.33
C GLU A 39 -0.74 -14.58 -0.88
N PRO A 40 -0.56 -13.25 -0.98
CA PRO A 40 0.35 -12.61 -1.94
C PRO A 40 1.79 -13.12 -1.82
N GLU A 41 2.53 -13.11 -2.93
CA GLU A 41 3.97 -13.39 -2.90
C GLU A 41 4.74 -12.35 -2.08
N CYS A 42 5.54 -12.82 -1.13
CA CYS A 42 6.28 -11.97 -0.21
C CYS A 42 7.65 -11.55 -0.75
N ILE A 43 7.88 -10.24 -0.86
CA ILE A 43 9.15 -9.65 -1.32
C ILE A 43 10.13 -9.50 -0.15
N LYS A 44 9.60 -9.01 0.97
CA LYS A 44 10.37 -8.80 2.20
C LYS A 44 9.49 -9.17 3.37
N LYS A 45 10.07 -9.88 4.33
CA LYS A 45 9.38 -10.31 5.53
C LYS A 45 10.13 -10.00 6.81
N VAL A 46 9.37 -9.73 7.86
CA VAL A 46 9.85 -9.58 9.23
C VAL A 46 8.92 -10.37 10.13
N SER A 47 9.47 -11.30 10.90
CA SER A 47 8.70 -12.12 11.83
C SER A 47 8.85 -11.60 13.25
N ILE A 48 7.74 -11.43 13.96
CA ILE A 48 7.66 -11.02 15.36
C ILE A 48 6.72 -12.00 16.07
N ASN A 49 7.28 -12.90 16.88
CA ASN A 49 6.53 -13.97 17.54
C ASN A 49 5.70 -14.80 16.54
N ASN A 50 4.37 -14.84 16.73
CA ASN A 50 3.40 -15.53 15.88
C ASN A 50 2.86 -14.67 14.72
N LEU A 51 3.45 -13.50 14.49
CA LEU A 51 3.08 -12.60 13.40
C LEU A 51 4.22 -12.49 12.38
N GLU A 52 3.86 -12.51 11.11
CA GLU A 52 4.76 -12.19 10.00
C GLU A 52 4.25 -10.94 9.29
N LEU A 53 5.08 -9.90 9.23
CA LEU A 53 4.86 -8.74 8.39
C LEU A 53 5.48 -9.01 7.03
N CYS A 54 4.70 -8.84 5.97
CA CYS A 54 5.12 -9.12 4.61
C CYS A 54 4.79 -7.95 3.68
N TYR A 55 5.81 -7.49 2.95
CA TYR A 55 5.64 -6.57 1.83
C TYR A 55 5.41 -7.35 0.54
N PHE A 56 4.42 -6.92 -0.23
CA PHE A 56 4.08 -7.50 -1.53
C PHE A 56 3.85 -6.41 -2.58
N ASN A 57 4.03 -6.76 -3.85
CA ASN A 57 3.77 -5.86 -4.97
C ASN A 57 2.30 -6.00 -5.37
N ILE A 58 1.61 -4.88 -5.52
CA ILE A 58 0.29 -4.83 -6.16
C ILE A 58 0.52 -4.54 -7.65
N ASN A 59 1.39 -3.56 -7.93
CA ASN A 59 1.97 -3.30 -9.24
C ASN A 59 3.30 -2.53 -9.07
N GLU A 60 3.79 -1.91 -10.15
CA GLU A 60 5.02 -1.10 -10.13
C GLU A 60 4.91 0.18 -9.27
N ARG A 61 3.70 0.70 -9.04
CA ARG A 61 3.45 1.98 -8.35
C ARG A 61 2.78 1.85 -6.98
N CYS A 62 2.17 0.73 -6.63
CA CYS A 62 1.47 0.49 -5.36
C CYS A 62 2.02 -0.81 -4.76
N LYS A 63 2.42 -0.77 -3.49
CA LYS A 63 2.84 -1.93 -2.71
C LYS A 63 1.92 -2.09 -1.51
N GLY A 64 1.73 -3.32 -1.06
CA GLY A 64 0.99 -3.60 0.16
C GLY A 64 1.91 -4.06 1.28
N LEU A 65 1.48 -3.81 2.51
CA LEU A 65 2.00 -4.44 3.72
C LEU A 65 0.86 -5.27 4.30
N MET A 66 1.10 -6.57 4.47
CA MET A 66 0.19 -7.47 5.17
C MET A 66 0.82 -7.99 6.46
N VAL A 67 -0.04 -8.27 7.43
CA VAL A 67 0.27 -9.09 8.59
C VAL A 67 -0.35 -10.47 8.40
N LYS A 68 0.42 -11.49 8.70
CA LYS A 68 0.02 -12.90 8.67
C LYS A 68 0.18 -13.50 10.06
N SER A 69 -0.84 -14.21 10.50
CA SER A 69 -0.80 -15.08 11.67
C SER A 69 -1.25 -16.49 11.28
N SER A 70 -1.38 -17.40 12.24
CA SER A 70 -2.01 -18.71 12.01
C SER A 70 -3.49 -18.60 11.64
N ASP A 71 -4.16 -17.51 12.06
CA ASP A 71 -5.62 -17.42 12.07
C ASP A 71 -6.15 -16.46 11.00
N PHE A 72 -5.29 -15.56 10.51
CA PHE A 72 -5.69 -14.54 9.54
C PHE A 72 -4.53 -14.01 8.73
N ILE A 73 -4.87 -13.49 7.55
CA ILE A 73 -4.04 -12.61 6.74
C ILE A 73 -4.80 -11.30 6.58
N GLU A 74 -4.16 -10.18 6.90
CA GLU A 74 -4.76 -8.85 6.81
C GLU A 74 -3.80 -7.88 6.16
N ILE A 75 -4.25 -7.19 5.11
CA ILE A 75 -3.54 -6.03 4.59
C ILE A 75 -3.76 -4.91 5.59
N ILE A 76 -2.69 -4.23 5.99
CA ILE A 76 -2.71 -3.16 7.01
C ILE A 76 -2.27 -1.80 6.47
N SER A 77 -1.58 -1.78 5.33
CA SER A 77 -1.20 -0.53 4.66
C SER A 77 -0.98 -0.71 3.17
N LEU A 78 -1.26 0.36 2.42
CA LEU A 78 -0.90 0.51 1.02
C LEU A 78 0.12 1.65 0.89
N ARG A 79 1.10 1.48 0.00
CA ARG A 79 2.07 2.52 -0.31
C ARG A 79 2.10 2.80 -1.81
N TYR A 80 1.71 4.02 -2.19
CA TYR A 80 1.78 4.50 -3.57
C TYR A 80 3.08 5.28 -3.79
N PHE A 81 3.77 5.02 -4.89
CA PHE A 81 5.04 5.64 -5.28
C PHE A 81 4.83 6.49 -6.54
N MET A 82 5.43 7.67 -6.55
CA MET A 82 5.31 8.63 -7.65
C MET A 82 6.63 9.35 -7.90
N ASP A 83 6.90 9.63 -9.16
CA ASP A 83 7.99 10.51 -9.55
C ASP A 83 7.66 11.98 -9.24
N LYS A 84 8.70 12.79 -9.07
CA LYS A 84 8.56 14.21 -8.73
C LYS A 84 7.69 15.02 -9.70
N GLU A 85 7.75 14.68 -10.97
CA GLU A 85 6.99 15.38 -12.01
C GLU A 85 5.49 15.13 -11.94
N GLU A 86 5.06 14.10 -11.21
CA GLU A 86 3.67 13.68 -11.12
C GLU A 86 2.97 14.20 -9.86
N TYR A 87 3.65 14.23 -8.70
CA TYR A 87 2.95 14.49 -7.43
C TYR A 87 2.44 15.94 -7.29
N ASN A 88 2.99 16.89 -8.04
CA ASN A 88 2.48 18.28 -8.04
C ASN A 88 1.22 18.46 -8.91
N LYS A 89 0.78 17.41 -9.62
CA LYS A 89 -0.33 17.45 -10.59
C LYS A 89 -1.58 16.68 -10.12
N ILE A 90 -1.47 15.90 -9.06
CA ILE A 90 -2.50 14.94 -8.62
C ILE A 90 -2.82 15.23 -7.16
N SER A 91 -4.11 15.21 -6.81
CA SER A 91 -4.54 15.41 -5.42
C SER A 91 -4.35 14.16 -4.56
N ASP A 92 -4.16 14.33 -3.25
CA ASP A 92 -4.05 13.21 -2.30
C ASP A 92 -5.25 12.25 -2.37
N LYS A 93 -6.45 12.81 -2.59
CA LYS A 93 -7.69 12.04 -2.77
C LYS A 93 -7.63 11.14 -4.00
N GLU A 94 -7.13 11.66 -5.11
CA GLU A 94 -7.00 10.88 -6.35
C GLU A 94 -5.94 9.77 -6.21
N ILE A 95 -4.84 10.04 -5.49
CA ILE A 95 -3.82 9.02 -5.17
C ILE A 95 -4.43 7.88 -4.36
N TYR A 96 -5.23 8.22 -3.36
CA TYR A 96 -5.96 7.24 -2.57
C TYR A 96 -6.91 6.40 -3.43
N THR A 97 -7.74 7.03 -4.25
CA THR A 97 -8.66 6.33 -5.17
C THR A 97 -7.89 5.38 -6.10
N ARG A 98 -6.76 5.81 -6.66
CA ARG A 98 -5.91 4.97 -7.52
C ARG A 98 -5.35 3.75 -6.79
N CYS A 99 -4.80 3.87 -5.57
CA CYS A 99 -4.33 2.67 -4.86
C CYS A 99 -5.51 1.73 -4.49
N LEU A 100 -6.70 2.27 -4.18
CA LEU A 100 -7.89 1.44 -3.94
C LEU A 100 -8.31 0.64 -5.18
N GLU A 101 -8.33 1.27 -6.35
CA GLU A 101 -8.60 0.57 -7.61
C GLU A 101 -7.56 -0.52 -7.89
N LEU A 102 -6.28 -0.22 -7.65
CA LEU A 102 -5.19 -1.18 -7.84
C LEU A 102 -5.31 -2.39 -6.91
N ILE A 103 -5.58 -2.20 -5.61
CA ILE A 103 -5.72 -3.32 -4.69
C ILE A 103 -6.98 -4.15 -5.00
N ASN A 104 -8.08 -3.51 -5.39
CA ASN A 104 -9.29 -4.22 -5.79
C ASN A 104 -9.07 -5.08 -7.04
N ASN A 105 -8.39 -4.54 -8.05
CA ASN A 105 -8.02 -5.29 -9.25
C ASN A 105 -7.06 -6.44 -8.93
N PHE A 106 -6.06 -6.19 -8.08
CA PHE A 106 -5.13 -7.23 -7.62
C PHE A 106 -5.87 -8.39 -6.94
N LYS A 107 -6.77 -8.10 -5.98
CA LYS A 107 -7.61 -9.13 -5.31
C LYS A 107 -8.46 -9.91 -6.32
N LEU A 108 -9.05 -9.25 -7.31
CA LEU A 108 -9.87 -9.91 -8.34
C LEU A 108 -9.06 -10.83 -9.26
N ASN A 109 -7.86 -10.40 -9.67
CA ASN A 109 -7.01 -11.18 -10.57
C ASN A 109 -6.37 -12.37 -9.85
N TYR A 110 -5.91 -12.18 -8.61
CA TYR A 110 -5.36 -13.28 -7.79
C TYR A 110 -6.39 -14.40 -7.58
N LYS A 111 -7.67 -14.04 -7.39
CA LYS A 111 -8.77 -15.03 -7.26
C LYS A 111 -9.01 -15.84 -8.53
N LYS A 112 -8.75 -15.27 -9.72
CA LYS A 112 -8.88 -15.98 -11.00
C LYS A 112 -7.72 -16.96 -11.22
N GLU A 113 -6.50 -16.57 -10.88
CA GLU A 113 -5.33 -17.44 -11.03
C GLU A 113 -5.38 -18.68 -10.12
N GLN A 114 -6.06 -18.58 -8.97
CA GLN A 114 -6.28 -19.72 -8.07
C GLN A 114 -7.46 -20.63 -8.46
N ASN A 115 -8.35 -20.18 -9.36
CA ASN A 115 -9.46 -20.97 -9.91
C ASN A 115 -9.54 -20.82 -11.45
N PRO A 116 -8.66 -21.50 -12.21
CA PRO A 116 -8.65 -21.44 -13.68
C PRO A 116 -9.92 -21.98 -14.32
#